data_AF-A0AB37UCS4-F1
#
_entry.id   AF-A0AB37UCS4-F1
#
_cell.length_a   1.000
_cell.length_b   1.000
_cell.length_c   1.000
_cell.angle_alpha   90.00
_cell.angle_beta   90.00
_cell.angle_gamma   90.00
#
_symmetry.space_group_name_H-M   'P 1'
#
loop_
_entity.id
_entity.type
_entity.pdbx_description
1 polymer ?
#
loop_
_entity_poly.entity_id
_entity_poly.type
_entity_poly.pdbx_seq_one_letter_code
_entity_poly.pdbx_strand_id
1 'polypeptide(L)'
;MRHNIFVNGSGRRTSEPATIAVAAAQHTLTELLLYLAKQVKHHFPNSNPYGMTLTQGDLADLEKMKDAFLDLNVVQIMGTTPTGETHQNAIRRTLIASSRKWAQHVLETPLAWGIHTLYIVITVGWAIPFSQTIPLAKTILGLVMWATSIPQDTFFLEIVIPKVELVDIAIYIFGPWFWTLALRYFQGRQLLARTGKRTLIIGDVPWVSKLLKSYVSKLFSLSYGIASLEVHGANPSDDLLHDFGHRVVRGTLLFLGLPDGRRGQKQKQQESAVIMTGKQVDGVRNINVGPEVVVMGANPEIARKGFSNAIVLAGNNEDFDFKNQNTEDRKTLIEDLRESRFGAFERLLASYVFFWALAKKVASFPFLRYQYWKSQSRTKIMTTAAPVAGMSVLTVVSQKLHKEQTITPN
;
A
#
# COMPACT_ATOMS: atom_id res chain seq x y z
N MET A 1 -21.14 -17.68 4.81
CA MET A 1 -20.53 -17.58 3.46
C MET A 1 -20.07 -16.15 3.21
N ARG A 2 -18.74 -15.90 3.16
CA ARG A 2 -18.16 -14.58 2.84
C ARG A 2 -18.29 -14.30 1.33
N HIS A 3 -19.47 -13.90 0.87
CA HIS A 3 -19.68 -13.41 -0.50
C HIS A 3 -19.12 -11.99 -0.64
N ASN A 4 -17.82 -11.91 -0.94
CA ASN A 4 -17.06 -10.66 -0.98
C ASN A 4 -16.52 -10.38 -2.39
N ILE A 5 -17.34 -10.56 -3.43
CA ILE A 5 -16.86 -10.41 -4.81
C ILE A 5 -17.52 -9.18 -5.43
N PHE A 6 -16.73 -8.12 -5.62
CA PHE A 6 -17.15 -6.97 -6.43
C PHE A 6 -16.93 -7.31 -7.91
N VAL A 7 -18.00 -7.62 -8.63
CA VAL A 7 -17.97 -7.89 -10.08
C VAL A 7 -18.63 -6.73 -10.82
N ASN A 8 -17.88 -6.03 -11.67
CA ASN A 8 -18.41 -4.96 -12.50
C ASN A 8 -18.87 -5.43 -13.89
N GLY A 9 -18.74 -6.73 -14.20
CA GLY A 9 -19.14 -7.33 -15.47
C GLY A 9 -18.34 -6.88 -16.69
N SER A 10 -17.28 -6.08 -16.54
CA SER A 10 -16.61 -5.37 -17.64
C SER A 10 -15.62 -6.24 -18.42
N GLY A 11 -15.82 -7.56 -18.51
CA GLY A 11 -14.90 -8.48 -19.17
C GLY A 11 -15.56 -9.79 -19.60
N ARG A 12 -14.89 -10.54 -20.50
CA ARG A 12 -15.37 -11.83 -21.05
C ARG A 12 -15.54 -12.93 -19.99
N ARG A 13 -15.06 -12.71 -18.76
CA ARG A 13 -15.26 -13.56 -17.58
C ARG A 13 -15.63 -12.69 -16.38
N THR A 14 -16.56 -13.16 -15.54
CA THR A 14 -16.90 -12.52 -14.27
C THR A 14 -15.66 -12.44 -13.40
N SER A 15 -15.32 -11.22 -12.99
CA SER A 15 -14.05 -10.98 -12.34
C SER A 15 -13.97 -9.72 -11.52
N GLU A 16 -13.08 -9.72 -10.52
CA GLU A 16 -12.78 -8.52 -9.74
C GLU A 16 -11.86 -7.58 -10.53
N PRO A 17 -12.36 -6.41 -10.96
CA PRO A 17 -11.51 -5.35 -11.48
C PRO A 17 -10.58 -4.85 -10.37
N ALA A 18 -9.33 -4.52 -10.70
CA ALA A 18 -8.33 -4.15 -9.68
C ALA A 18 -7.90 -2.68 -9.72
N THR A 19 -8.34 -1.89 -10.71
CA THR A 19 -7.85 -0.50 -10.93
C THR A 19 -8.84 0.39 -11.67
N ILE A 20 -8.61 0.72 -12.95
CA ILE A 20 -9.36 1.72 -13.74
C ILE A 20 -10.83 1.32 -13.82
N ALA A 21 -11.11 0.05 -14.05
CA ALA A 21 -12.49 -0.42 -14.15
C ALA A 21 -13.25 -0.34 -12.80
N VAL A 22 -12.54 -0.35 -11.66
CA VAL A 22 -13.14 -0.01 -10.35
C VAL A 22 -13.40 1.49 -10.28
N ALA A 23 -12.39 2.31 -10.61
CA ALA A 23 -12.50 3.76 -10.51
C ALA A 23 -13.65 4.29 -11.38
N ALA A 24 -13.74 3.80 -12.62
CA ALA A 24 -14.84 4.09 -13.53
C ALA A 24 -16.18 3.62 -12.95
N ALA A 25 -16.27 2.38 -12.45
CA ALA A 25 -17.52 1.88 -11.86
C ALA A 25 -17.95 2.68 -10.62
N GLN A 26 -17.03 3.05 -9.73
CA GLN A 26 -17.34 3.87 -8.55
C GLN A 26 -17.82 5.27 -8.95
N HIS A 27 -17.17 5.90 -9.92
CA HIS A 27 -17.57 7.20 -10.42
C HIS A 27 -18.94 7.15 -11.12
N THR A 28 -19.12 6.24 -12.08
CA THR A 28 -20.40 6.06 -12.80
C THR A 28 -21.55 5.71 -11.86
N LEU A 29 -21.33 4.83 -10.88
CA LEU A 29 -22.35 4.50 -9.90
C LEU A 29 -22.72 5.71 -9.03
N THR A 30 -21.73 6.53 -8.66
CA THR A 30 -21.98 7.75 -7.87
C THR A 30 -22.79 8.77 -8.68
N GLU A 31 -22.43 9.02 -9.94
CA GLU A 31 -23.18 9.88 -10.87
C GLU A 31 -24.62 9.38 -11.05
N LEU A 32 -24.79 8.07 -11.32
CA LEU A 32 -26.11 7.47 -11.52
C LEU A 32 -26.98 7.59 -10.26
N LEU A 33 -26.41 7.32 -9.08
CA LEU A 33 -27.13 7.43 -7.80
C LEU A 33 -27.57 8.88 -7.54
N LEU A 34 -26.69 9.85 -7.76
CA LEU A 34 -27.03 11.27 -7.59
C LEU A 34 -28.09 11.72 -8.60
N TYR A 35 -27.97 11.30 -9.87
CA TYR A 35 -28.95 11.58 -10.90
C TYR A 35 -30.33 11.01 -10.54
N LEU A 36 -30.40 9.73 -10.17
CA LEU A 36 -31.66 9.08 -9.78
C LEU A 36 -32.25 9.73 -8.53
N ALA A 37 -31.42 10.06 -7.53
CA ALA A 37 -31.85 10.75 -6.32
C ALA A 37 -32.49 12.12 -6.63
N LYS A 38 -31.86 12.89 -7.53
CA LYS A 38 -32.40 14.17 -8.01
C LYS A 38 -33.71 13.99 -8.77
N GLN A 39 -33.77 13.02 -9.68
CA GLN A 39 -34.99 12.75 -10.46
C GLN A 39 -36.15 12.35 -9.57
N VAL A 40 -35.91 11.47 -8.59
CA VAL A 40 -36.90 11.08 -7.60
C VAL A 40 -37.40 12.32 -6.84
N LYS A 41 -36.50 13.19 -6.38
CA LYS A 41 -36.90 14.35 -5.58
C LYS A 41 -37.51 15.49 -6.40
N HIS A 42 -37.26 15.52 -7.71
CA HIS A 42 -37.92 16.41 -8.65
C HIS A 42 -39.37 15.98 -8.93
N HIS A 43 -39.59 14.68 -9.22
CA HIS A 43 -40.93 14.16 -9.52
C HIS A 43 -41.81 14.00 -8.28
N PHE A 44 -41.19 13.79 -7.12
CA PHE A 44 -41.86 13.55 -5.85
C PHE A 44 -41.38 14.54 -4.77
N PRO A 45 -41.67 15.86 -4.90
CA PRO A 45 -41.14 16.87 -3.98
C PRO A 45 -41.67 16.68 -2.56
N ASN A 46 -42.97 16.39 -2.43
CA ASN A 46 -43.68 16.31 -1.15
C ASN A 46 -43.78 14.89 -0.57
N SER A 47 -43.21 13.89 -1.24
CA SER A 47 -43.18 12.51 -0.75
C SER A 47 -41.75 11.96 -0.69
N ASN A 48 -41.57 10.91 0.09
CA ASN A 48 -40.26 10.27 0.32
C ASN A 48 -40.30 8.83 -0.21
N PRO A 49 -40.44 8.64 -1.54
CA PRO A 49 -40.49 7.31 -2.13
C PRO A 49 -39.21 6.53 -1.79
N TYR A 50 -39.35 5.22 -1.56
CA TYR A 50 -38.27 4.32 -1.18
C TYR A 50 -37.49 4.71 0.08
N GLY A 51 -38.08 5.54 0.95
CA GLY A 51 -37.41 6.02 2.17
C GLY A 51 -36.37 7.11 1.91
N MET A 52 -36.43 7.79 0.76
CA MET A 52 -35.52 8.89 0.42
C MET A 52 -35.67 10.06 1.40
N THR A 53 -34.69 10.26 2.27
CA THR A 53 -34.68 11.33 3.30
C THR A 53 -33.85 12.55 2.94
N LEU A 54 -33.06 12.47 1.86
CA LEU A 54 -32.24 13.58 1.38
C LEU A 54 -33.10 14.66 0.70
N THR A 55 -32.79 15.91 0.99
CA THR A 55 -33.42 17.09 0.40
C THR A 55 -32.68 17.52 -0.88
N GLN A 56 -33.29 18.45 -1.64
CA GLN A 56 -32.63 19.03 -2.82
C GLN A 56 -31.34 19.77 -2.45
N GLY A 57 -31.29 20.42 -1.28
CA GLY A 57 -30.08 21.07 -0.77
C GLY A 57 -28.96 20.06 -0.53
N ASP A 58 -29.26 18.95 0.13
CA ASP A 58 -28.28 17.89 0.43
C ASP A 58 -27.71 17.28 -0.86
N LEU A 59 -28.55 17.10 -1.88
CA LEU A 59 -28.13 16.58 -3.18
C LEU A 59 -27.25 17.58 -3.94
N ALA A 60 -27.51 18.88 -3.80
CA ALA A 60 -26.64 19.92 -4.36
C ALA A 60 -25.29 19.95 -3.65
N ASP A 61 -25.26 19.76 -2.32
CA ASP A 61 -24.01 19.70 -1.57
C ASP A 61 -23.19 18.44 -1.91
N LEU A 62 -23.83 17.28 -2.06
CA LEU A 62 -23.17 16.06 -2.54
C LEU A 62 -22.61 16.21 -3.96
N GLU A 63 -23.28 16.98 -4.83
CA GLU A 63 -22.77 17.29 -6.17
C GLU A 63 -21.55 18.22 -6.11
N LYS A 64 -21.60 19.29 -5.30
CA LYS A 64 -20.41 20.13 -5.08
C LYS A 64 -19.24 19.33 -4.53
N MET A 65 -19.49 18.39 -3.60
CA MET A 65 -18.46 17.48 -3.10
C MET A 65 -17.86 16.61 -4.19
N LYS A 66 -18.70 16.09 -5.10
CA LYS A 66 -18.27 15.30 -6.26
C LYS A 66 -17.39 16.14 -7.20
N ASP A 67 -17.82 17.35 -7.53
CA ASP A 67 -17.08 18.23 -8.44
C ASP A 67 -15.74 18.61 -7.83
N ALA A 68 -15.72 19.02 -6.57
CA ALA A 68 -14.48 19.29 -5.85
C ALA A 68 -13.57 18.03 -5.76
N PHE A 69 -14.13 16.83 -5.57
CA PHE A 69 -13.35 15.60 -5.61
C PHE A 69 -12.66 15.39 -6.97
N LEU A 70 -13.38 15.58 -8.09
CA LEU A 70 -12.84 15.36 -9.43
C LEU A 70 -11.83 16.44 -9.84
N ASP A 71 -12.18 17.70 -9.61
CA ASP A 71 -11.41 18.85 -10.09
C ASP A 71 -10.18 19.13 -9.20
N LEU A 72 -10.29 18.87 -7.91
CA LEU A 72 -9.21 19.10 -6.94
C LEU A 72 -8.49 17.79 -6.59
N ASN A 73 -9.15 16.85 -5.92
CA ASN A 73 -8.47 15.74 -5.25
C ASN A 73 -7.86 14.77 -6.26
N VAL A 74 -8.61 14.39 -7.30
CA VAL A 74 -8.12 13.48 -8.34
C VAL A 74 -6.93 14.10 -9.08
N VAL A 75 -7.00 15.38 -9.47
CA VAL A 75 -5.89 16.07 -10.15
C VAL A 75 -4.65 16.14 -9.25
N GLN A 76 -4.82 16.43 -7.96
CA GLN A 76 -3.70 16.48 -7.00
C GLN A 76 -2.99 15.13 -6.82
N ILE A 77 -3.75 14.02 -6.84
CA ILE A 77 -3.23 12.65 -6.73
C ILE A 77 -2.58 12.20 -8.05
N MET A 78 -3.29 12.37 -9.17
CA MET A 78 -2.89 11.87 -10.48
C MET A 78 -1.82 12.74 -11.14
N GLY A 79 -1.72 14.02 -10.78
CA GLY A 79 -0.76 14.98 -11.35
C GLY A 79 -1.04 15.30 -12.81
N THR A 80 -2.27 15.06 -13.26
CA THR A 80 -2.69 15.31 -14.64
C THR A 80 -4.14 15.76 -14.62
N THR A 81 -4.45 16.82 -15.36
CA THR A 81 -5.81 17.33 -15.53
C THR A 81 -6.61 16.43 -16.48
N PRO A 82 -7.95 16.59 -16.56
CA PRO A 82 -8.75 15.93 -17.58
C PRO A 82 -8.31 16.24 -19.02
N THR A 83 -7.70 17.41 -19.26
CA THR A 83 -7.15 17.81 -20.57
C THR A 83 -5.80 17.20 -20.91
N GLY A 84 -5.17 16.47 -19.97
CA GLY A 84 -3.87 15.84 -20.15
C GLY A 84 -2.67 16.69 -19.74
N GLU A 85 -2.90 17.89 -19.20
CA GLU A 85 -1.84 18.78 -18.74
C GLU A 85 -1.23 18.25 -17.44
N THR A 86 0.10 18.22 -17.36
CA THR A 86 0.80 17.71 -16.19
C THR A 86 1.02 18.80 -15.14
N HIS A 87 0.59 18.56 -13.90
CA HIS A 87 0.81 19.48 -12.79
C HIS A 87 1.76 18.88 -11.73
N GLN A 88 2.71 19.69 -11.28
CA GLN A 88 3.64 19.30 -10.23
C GLN A 88 3.02 19.45 -8.84
N ASN A 89 2.29 18.43 -8.41
CA ASN A 89 1.56 18.45 -7.15
C ASN A 89 2.42 17.95 -5.98
N ALA A 90 2.35 18.65 -4.83
CA ALA A 90 3.08 18.28 -3.62
C ALA A 90 2.63 16.93 -3.06
N ILE A 91 1.33 16.63 -3.10
CA ILE A 91 0.76 15.34 -2.69
C ILE A 91 1.32 14.20 -3.53
N ARG A 92 1.28 14.33 -4.86
CA ARG A 92 1.86 13.33 -5.78
C ARG A 92 3.35 13.11 -5.53
N ARG A 93 4.12 14.19 -5.32
CA ARG A 93 5.55 14.07 -4.98
C ARG A 93 5.75 13.29 -3.69
N THR A 94 4.95 13.57 -2.66
CA THR A 94 4.98 12.86 -1.37
C THR A 94 4.61 11.39 -1.51
N LEU A 95 3.56 11.06 -2.28
CA LEU A 95 3.16 9.69 -2.61
C LEU A 95 4.30 8.92 -3.27
N ILE A 96 4.91 9.50 -4.32
CA ILE A 96 5.99 8.85 -5.07
C ILE A 96 7.26 8.72 -4.22
N ALA A 97 7.62 9.74 -3.43
CA ALA A 97 8.81 9.70 -2.57
C ALA A 97 8.66 8.62 -1.49
N SER A 98 7.52 8.59 -0.80
CA SER A 98 7.20 7.59 0.23
C SER A 98 7.18 6.18 -0.33
N SER A 99 6.60 6.02 -1.53
CA SER A 99 6.59 4.75 -2.26
C SER A 99 7.99 4.27 -2.66
N ARG A 100 8.86 5.17 -3.14
CA ARG A 100 10.26 4.84 -3.46
C ARG A 100 11.06 4.47 -2.23
N LYS A 101 10.79 5.07 -1.07
CA LYS A 101 11.35 4.63 0.21
C LYS A 101 10.96 3.18 0.45
N TRP A 102 9.67 2.83 0.33
CA TRP A 102 9.25 1.44 0.48
C TRP A 102 9.87 0.47 -0.53
N ALA A 103 10.10 0.89 -1.77
CA ALA A 103 10.74 0.06 -2.79
C ALA A 103 12.15 -0.38 -2.37
N GLN A 104 12.88 0.46 -1.65
CA GLN A 104 14.19 0.11 -1.13
C GLN A 104 14.14 -1.01 -0.08
N HIS A 105 13.06 -1.18 0.70
CA HIS A 105 12.93 -2.34 1.60
C HIS A 105 12.79 -3.65 0.84
N VAL A 106 12.13 -3.61 -0.32
CA VAL A 106 11.95 -4.76 -1.20
C VAL A 106 13.24 -5.07 -1.95
N LEU A 107 13.96 -4.04 -2.37
CA LEU A 107 15.22 -4.16 -3.10
C LEU A 107 16.45 -4.37 -2.22
N GLU A 108 16.30 -4.32 -0.89
CA GLU A 108 17.42 -4.47 0.04
C GLU A 108 18.18 -5.79 -0.17
N THR A 109 17.46 -6.91 -0.17
CA THR A 109 18.05 -8.24 -0.35
C THR A 109 18.80 -8.37 -1.69
N PRO A 110 18.18 -8.07 -2.86
CA PRO A 110 18.89 -8.18 -4.12
C PRO A 110 20.04 -7.17 -4.27
N LEU A 111 19.92 -5.97 -3.69
CA LEU A 111 21.00 -4.99 -3.71
C LEU A 111 22.20 -5.46 -2.88
N ALA A 112 21.97 -5.94 -1.66
CA ALA A 112 23.03 -6.46 -0.79
C ALA A 112 23.74 -7.67 -1.41
N TRP A 113 22.97 -8.58 -2.02
CA TRP A 113 23.53 -9.69 -2.80
C TRP A 113 24.33 -9.20 -4.00
N GLY A 114 23.83 -8.22 -4.76
CA GLY A 114 24.54 -7.67 -5.91
C GLY A 114 25.89 -7.04 -5.54
N ILE A 115 25.93 -6.27 -4.45
CA ILE A 115 27.18 -5.69 -3.92
C ILE A 115 28.14 -6.80 -3.49
N HIS A 116 27.64 -7.81 -2.78
CA HIS A 116 28.49 -8.92 -2.33
C HIS A 116 29.03 -9.77 -3.48
N THR A 117 28.20 -10.04 -4.49
CA THR A 117 28.63 -10.75 -5.70
C THR A 117 29.74 -9.96 -6.41
N LEU A 118 29.60 -8.64 -6.53
CA LEU A 118 30.65 -7.79 -7.11
C LEU A 118 31.95 -7.87 -6.29
N TYR A 119 31.84 -7.83 -4.97
CA TYR A 119 32.99 -8.03 -4.07
C TYR A 119 33.70 -9.36 -4.34
N ILE A 120 32.96 -10.48 -4.44
CA ILE A 120 33.54 -11.80 -4.75
C ILE A 120 34.20 -11.80 -6.13
N VAL A 121 33.53 -11.24 -7.15
CA VAL A 121 34.08 -11.18 -8.51
C VAL A 121 35.41 -10.42 -8.53
N ILE A 122 35.52 -9.31 -7.79
CA ILE A 122 36.76 -8.54 -7.72
C ILE A 122 37.84 -9.32 -6.94
N THR A 123 37.52 -9.78 -5.73
CA THR A 123 38.51 -10.38 -4.81
C THR A 123 39.02 -11.75 -5.24
N VAL A 124 38.12 -12.60 -5.76
CA VAL A 124 38.45 -13.93 -6.27
C VAL A 124 38.90 -13.85 -7.72
N GLY A 125 38.23 -13.03 -8.55
CA GLY A 125 38.60 -12.86 -9.95
C GLY A 125 40.00 -12.29 -10.15
N TRP A 126 40.52 -11.51 -9.18
CA TRP A 126 41.91 -11.05 -9.17
C TRP A 126 42.94 -12.18 -9.17
N ALA A 127 42.60 -13.35 -8.62
CA ALA A 127 43.50 -14.49 -8.62
C ALA A 127 43.74 -15.07 -10.03
N ILE A 128 42.88 -14.77 -11.01
CA ILE A 128 43.00 -15.28 -12.38
C ILE A 128 44.27 -14.73 -13.06
N PRO A 129 44.51 -13.40 -13.11
CA PRO A 129 45.75 -12.85 -13.65
C PRO A 129 46.94 -12.89 -12.69
N PHE A 130 46.73 -12.86 -11.36
CA PHE A 130 47.82 -12.61 -10.39
C PHE A 130 48.13 -13.78 -9.44
N SER A 131 47.45 -14.94 -9.59
CA SER A 131 47.62 -16.14 -8.75
C SER A 131 47.38 -15.95 -7.25
N GLN A 132 46.84 -14.80 -6.83
CA GLN A 132 46.57 -14.46 -5.42
C GLN A 132 45.21 -13.77 -5.31
N THR A 133 44.45 -14.11 -4.27
CA THR A 133 43.21 -13.41 -3.92
C THR A 133 43.51 -12.12 -3.17
N ILE A 134 42.55 -11.19 -3.14
CA ILE A 134 42.62 -9.97 -2.30
C ILE A 134 41.60 -10.07 -1.17
N PRO A 135 41.90 -10.81 -0.09
CA PRO A 135 41.05 -10.83 1.11
C PRO A 135 41.06 -9.47 1.81
N LEU A 136 39.87 -8.92 2.08
CA LEU A 136 39.71 -7.57 2.60
C LEU A 136 40.44 -7.35 3.94
N ALA A 137 40.22 -8.23 4.93
CA ALA A 137 40.79 -8.04 6.26
C ALA A 137 42.31 -8.22 6.26
N LYS A 138 42.82 -9.20 5.50
CA LYS A 138 44.27 -9.40 5.30
C LYS A 138 44.93 -8.21 4.59
N THR A 139 44.29 -7.63 3.57
CA THR A 139 44.80 -6.44 2.86
C THR A 139 44.82 -5.20 3.77
N ILE A 140 43.76 -4.98 4.55
CA ILE A 140 43.71 -3.87 5.52
C ILE A 140 44.79 -4.05 6.59
N LEU A 141 44.95 -5.25 7.15
CA LEU A 141 46.00 -5.52 8.12
C LEU A 141 47.38 -5.26 7.52
N GLY A 142 47.65 -5.74 6.30
CA GLY A 142 48.91 -5.48 5.61
C GLY A 142 49.21 -3.98 5.45
N LEU A 143 48.19 -3.18 5.10
CA LEU A 143 48.32 -1.73 4.95
C LEU A 143 48.58 -1.03 6.28
N VAL A 144 47.87 -1.41 7.35
CA VAL A 144 48.08 -0.87 8.70
C VAL A 144 49.47 -1.19 9.20
N MET A 145 49.93 -2.43 9.00
CA MET A 145 51.27 -2.87 9.41
C MET A 145 52.37 -2.12 8.66
N TRP A 146 52.20 -1.92 7.34
CA TRP A 146 53.09 -1.09 6.54
C TRP A 146 53.13 0.36 7.05
N ALA A 147 51.96 0.95 7.37
CA ALA A 147 51.88 2.32 7.85
C ALA A 147 52.43 2.53 9.27
N THR A 148 52.35 1.51 10.13
CA THR A 148 52.74 1.60 11.55
C THR A 148 54.11 1.01 11.85
N SER A 149 54.79 0.43 10.84
CA SER A 149 56.12 -0.20 10.97
C SER A 149 56.22 -1.24 12.10
N ILE A 150 55.12 -1.94 12.40
CA ILE A 150 55.10 -2.98 13.44
C ILE A 150 55.91 -4.19 12.94
N PRO A 151 56.87 -4.70 13.75
CA PRO A 151 57.69 -5.84 13.34
C PRO A 151 56.85 -7.12 13.21
N GLN A 152 57.12 -7.89 12.14
CA GLN A 152 56.39 -9.11 11.80
C GLN A 152 57.04 -10.34 12.46
N ASP A 153 56.90 -10.39 13.78
CA ASP A 153 57.47 -11.47 14.60
C ASP A 153 56.75 -12.80 14.32
N THR A 154 57.41 -13.93 14.55
CA THR A 154 56.84 -15.29 14.37
C THR A 154 55.54 -15.51 15.15
N PHE A 155 55.41 -14.91 16.34
CA PHE A 155 54.18 -14.91 17.14
C PHE A 155 52.99 -14.24 16.42
N PHE A 156 53.25 -13.17 15.66
CA PHE A 156 52.22 -12.44 14.91
C PHE A 156 51.76 -13.26 13.70
N LEU A 157 52.70 -13.91 13.00
CA LEU A 157 52.40 -14.77 11.86
C LEU A 157 51.57 -16.01 12.25
N GLU A 158 51.84 -16.62 13.41
CA GLU A 158 51.15 -17.86 13.83
C GLU A 158 49.79 -17.63 14.49
N ILE A 159 49.56 -16.49 15.15
CA ILE A 159 48.32 -16.26 15.92
C ILE A 159 47.39 -15.27 15.22
N VAL A 160 47.92 -14.21 14.62
CA VAL A 160 47.09 -13.13 14.06
C VAL A 160 46.61 -13.47 12.66
N ILE A 161 47.48 -14.04 11.80
CA ILE A 161 47.09 -14.38 10.42
C ILE A 161 45.92 -15.37 10.37
N PRO A 162 45.90 -16.50 11.11
CA PRO A 162 44.78 -17.43 11.05
C PRO A 162 43.47 -16.80 11.53
N LYS A 163 43.53 -15.91 12.53
CA LYS A 163 42.35 -15.18 13.03
C LYS A 163 41.81 -14.21 11.97
N VAL A 164 42.68 -13.53 11.23
CA VAL A 164 42.27 -12.64 10.15
C VAL A 164 41.71 -13.41 8.96
N GLU A 165 42.26 -14.57 8.65
CA GLU A 165 41.70 -15.46 7.62
C GLU A 165 40.29 -15.95 7.99
N LEU A 166 40.04 -16.26 9.27
CA LEU A 166 38.68 -16.55 9.74
C LEU A 166 37.72 -15.37 9.58
N VAL A 167 38.20 -14.12 9.75
CA VAL A 167 37.40 -12.92 9.51
C VAL A 167 37.07 -12.77 8.02
N ASP A 168 38.04 -12.99 7.13
CA ASP A 168 37.80 -12.96 5.70
C ASP A 168 36.80 -14.04 5.27
N ILE A 169 36.93 -15.27 5.80
CA ILE A 169 35.94 -16.34 5.60
C ILE A 169 34.55 -15.90 6.07
N ALA A 170 34.45 -15.29 7.25
CA ALA A 170 33.18 -14.78 7.75
C ALA A 170 32.59 -13.68 6.85
N ILE A 171 33.42 -12.79 6.29
CA ILE A 171 32.99 -11.77 5.32
C ILE A 171 32.49 -12.44 4.03
N TYR A 172 33.14 -13.48 3.53
CA TYR A 172 32.66 -14.21 2.35
C TYR A 172 31.31 -14.89 2.59
N ILE A 173 31.13 -15.53 3.75
CA ILE A 173 29.91 -16.28 4.09
C ILE A 173 28.74 -15.34 4.43
N PHE A 174 28.98 -14.35 5.30
CA PHE A 174 27.94 -13.47 5.84
C PHE A 174 27.90 -12.09 5.20
N GLY A 175 28.71 -11.84 4.17
CA GLY A 175 28.80 -10.55 3.49
C GLY A 175 27.47 -9.96 3.02
N PRO A 176 26.51 -10.71 2.43
CA PRO A 176 25.22 -10.15 2.08
C PRO A 176 24.49 -9.61 3.30
N TRP A 177 24.60 -10.26 4.46
CA TRP A 177 24.03 -9.77 5.71
C TRP A 177 24.72 -8.50 6.19
N PHE A 178 26.06 -8.43 6.17
CA PHE A 178 26.80 -7.21 6.49
C PHE A 178 26.42 -6.04 5.57
N TRP A 179 26.27 -6.27 4.27
CA TRP A 179 25.81 -5.26 3.32
C TRP A 179 24.37 -4.81 3.61
N THR A 180 23.47 -5.69 4.04
CA THR A 180 22.13 -5.24 4.48
C THR A 180 22.21 -4.30 5.68
N LEU A 181 23.08 -4.58 6.66
CA LEU A 181 23.28 -3.69 7.81
C LEU A 181 23.87 -2.34 7.39
N ALA A 182 24.90 -2.35 6.52
CA ALA A 182 25.51 -1.14 5.99
C ALA A 182 24.49 -0.28 5.23
N LEU A 183 23.71 -0.88 4.33
CA LEU A 183 22.65 -0.20 3.59
C LEU A 183 21.62 0.45 4.52
N ARG A 184 21.19 -0.27 5.57
CA ARG A 184 20.25 0.25 6.55
C ARG A 184 20.85 1.41 7.34
N TYR A 185 22.11 1.31 7.74
CA TYR A 185 22.83 2.36 8.45
C TYR A 185 22.86 3.67 7.63
N PHE A 186 23.30 3.61 6.37
CA PHE A 186 23.35 4.79 5.49
C PHE A 186 21.96 5.34 5.13
N GLN A 187 20.92 4.51 5.16
CA GLN A 187 19.54 4.91 4.89
C GLN A 187 18.79 5.39 6.15
N GLY A 188 19.41 5.38 7.32
CA GLY A 188 18.75 5.74 8.59
C GLY A 188 17.62 4.80 8.98
N ARG A 189 17.73 3.51 8.62
CA ARG A 189 16.71 2.47 8.85
C ARG A 189 17.01 1.64 10.08
N GLN A 190 15.99 0.93 10.56
CA GLN A 190 16.13 -0.02 11.66
C GLN A 190 17.04 -1.19 11.27
N LEU A 191 18.22 -1.29 11.91
CA LEU A 191 19.28 -2.22 11.54
C LEU A 191 18.89 -3.69 11.68
N LEU A 192 18.14 -4.05 12.72
CA LEU A 192 17.81 -5.44 13.05
C LEU A 192 16.44 -5.89 12.54
N ALA A 193 15.85 -5.18 11.57
CA ALA A 193 14.64 -5.63 10.88
C ALA A 193 14.86 -7.01 10.24
N ARG A 194 13.81 -7.84 10.15
CA ARG A 194 13.95 -9.17 9.52
C ARG A 194 14.42 -8.99 8.07
N THR A 195 15.40 -9.78 7.67
CA THR A 195 15.90 -9.86 6.29
C THR A 195 15.08 -10.89 5.51
N GLY A 196 14.98 -10.72 4.19
CA GLY A 196 14.22 -11.62 3.31
C GLY A 196 12.96 -10.99 2.72
N LYS A 197 11.95 -11.83 2.44
CA LYS A 197 10.70 -11.41 1.82
C LYS A 197 9.93 -10.46 2.75
N ARG A 198 9.44 -9.35 2.19
CA ARG A 198 8.69 -8.33 2.95
C ARG A 198 7.20 -8.68 2.96
N THR A 199 6.62 -8.61 4.15
CA THR A 199 5.17 -8.71 4.35
C THR A 199 4.57 -7.31 4.36
N LEU A 200 3.54 -7.11 3.55
CA LEU A 200 2.75 -5.89 3.46
C LEU A 200 1.33 -6.19 3.97
N ILE A 201 0.87 -5.45 4.97
CA ILE A 201 -0.50 -5.51 5.47
C ILE A 201 -1.18 -4.19 5.11
N ILE A 202 -2.33 -4.26 4.43
CA ILE A 202 -3.13 -3.11 4.01
C ILE A 202 -4.40 -3.06 4.87
N GLY A 203 -4.48 -2.06 5.75
CA GLY A 203 -5.65 -1.75 6.54
C GLY A 203 -6.40 -0.55 5.97
N ASP A 204 -7.60 -0.77 5.42
CA ASP A 204 -8.57 0.28 5.08
C ASP A 204 -9.96 -0.34 5.15
N VAL A 205 -11.00 0.42 4.82
CA VAL A 205 -12.37 -0.08 4.72
C VAL A 205 -12.42 -1.37 3.87
N PRO A 206 -13.30 -2.34 4.20
CA PRO A 206 -13.19 -3.71 3.69
C PRO A 206 -13.12 -3.85 2.17
N TRP A 207 -13.76 -2.96 1.41
CA TRP A 207 -13.73 -3.02 -0.04
C TRP A 207 -12.42 -2.44 -0.63
N VAL A 208 -11.87 -1.37 -0.04
CA VAL A 208 -10.57 -0.79 -0.46
C VAL A 208 -9.43 -1.76 -0.16
N SER A 209 -9.37 -2.32 1.05
CA SER A 209 -8.29 -3.24 1.44
C SER A 209 -8.27 -4.52 0.58
N LYS A 210 -9.43 -5.07 0.22
CA LYS A 210 -9.55 -6.21 -0.70
C LYS A 210 -9.06 -5.88 -2.11
N LEU A 211 -9.51 -4.75 -2.67
CA LEU A 211 -9.10 -4.30 -4.00
C LEU A 211 -7.59 -4.04 -4.06
N LEU A 212 -7.04 -3.35 -3.06
CA LEU A 212 -5.61 -3.08 -2.98
C LEU A 212 -4.80 -4.37 -2.80
N LYS A 213 -5.26 -5.32 -1.98
CA LYS A 213 -4.61 -6.64 -1.86
C LYS A 213 -4.50 -7.33 -3.22
N SER A 214 -5.60 -7.37 -3.98
CA SER A 214 -5.68 -7.96 -5.32
C SER A 214 -4.78 -7.21 -6.31
N TYR A 215 -4.81 -5.87 -6.28
CA TYR A 215 -4.00 -5.02 -7.12
C TYR A 215 -2.50 -5.19 -6.89
N VAL A 216 -2.03 -5.06 -5.64
CA VAL A 216 -0.60 -5.15 -5.31
C VAL A 216 -0.07 -6.56 -5.58
N SER A 217 -0.86 -7.59 -5.27
CA SER A 217 -0.49 -8.98 -5.61
C SER A 217 -0.29 -9.16 -7.12
N LYS A 218 -1.15 -8.57 -7.94
CA LYS A 218 -1.00 -8.58 -9.40
C LYS A 218 0.25 -7.80 -9.84
N LEU A 219 0.53 -6.64 -9.26
CA LEU A 219 1.72 -5.82 -9.57
C LEU A 219 3.03 -6.57 -9.35
N PHE A 220 3.08 -7.46 -8.37
CA PHE A 220 4.27 -8.26 -8.03
C PHE A 220 4.20 -9.70 -8.55
N SER A 221 3.19 -10.05 -9.34
CA SER A 221 2.96 -11.44 -9.77
C SER A 221 4.08 -12.00 -10.66
N LEU A 222 4.73 -11.13 -11.46
CA LEU A 222 5.89 -11.47 -12.28
C LEU A 222 7.23 -11.13 -11.60
N SER A 223 7.20 -10.66 -10.35
CA SER A 223 8.43 -10.33 -9.61
C SER A 223 9.17 -11.61 -9.21
N TYR A 224 10.49 -11.52 -9.19
CA TYR A 224 11.35 -12.58 -8.65
C TYR A 224 11.10 -12.75 -7.16
N GLY A 225 11.17 -13.99 -6.65
CA GLY A 225 10.89 -14.29 -5.24
C GLY A 225 11.67 -13.41 -4.25
N ILE A 226 12.94 -13.10 -4.58
CA ILE A 226 13.83 -12.26 -3.76
C ILE A 226 13.42 -10.78 -3.68
N ALA A 227 12.61 -10.31 -4.64
CA ALA A 227 12.10 -8.93 -4.74
C ALA A 227 10.56 -8.91 -4.77
N SER A 228 9.94 -9.93 -4.16
CA SER A 228 8.48 -10.08 -4.08
C SER A 228 7.93 -9.58 -2.74
N LEU A 229 6.63 -9.31 -2.72
CA LEU A 229 5.88 -8.93 -1.52
C LEU A 229 4.88 -10.03 -1.16
N GLU A 230 4.69 -10.27 0.14
CA GLU A 230 3.54 -11.01 0.64
C GLU A 230 2.47 -10.02 1.07
N VAL A 231 1.32 -10.02 0.38
CA VAL A 231 0.30 -8.97 0.55
C VAL A 231 -0.92 -9.50 1.28
N HIS A 232 -1.27 -8.83 2.36
CA HIS A 232 -2.44 -9.07 3.18
C HIS A 232 -3.33 -7.83 3.23
N GLY A 233 -4.62 -8.03 3.49
CA GLY A 233 -5.60 -6.96 3.62
C GLY A 233 -6.61 -7.30 4.70
N ALA A 234 -6.94 -6.35 5.56
CA ALA A 234 -7.86 -6.52 6.68
C ALA A 234 -8.56 -5.19 7.02
N ASN A 235 -9.66 -5.26 7.78
CA ASN A 235 -10.32 -4.07 8.31
C ASN A 235 -9.59 -3.59 9.58
N PRO A 236 -8.98 -2.39 9.58
CA PRO A 236 -8.24 -1.89 10.74
C PRO A 236 -9.12 -1.64 11.97
N SER A 237 -10.43 -1.43 11.80
CA SER A 237 -11.35 -1.18 12.92
C SER A 237 -11.93 -2.45 13.54
N ASP A 238 -11.61 -3.63 13.01
CA ASP A 238 -12.22 -4.90 13.41
C ASP A 238 -11.20 -6.06 13.31
N ASP A 239 -11.08 -6.68 12.14
CA ASP A 239 -10.31 -7.91 11.94
C ASP A 239 -8.77 -7.76 12.04
N LEU A 240 -8.19 -6.59 11.74
CA LEU A 240 -6.74 -6.48 11.50
C LEU A 240 -5.91 -6.87 12.72
N LEU A 241 -6.28 -6.38 13.90
CA LEU A 241 -5.53 -6.67 15.13
C LEU A 241 -5.65 -8.15 15.50
N HIS A 242 -6.85 -8.73 15.36
CA HIS A 242 -7.09 -10.13 15.67
C HIS A 242 -6.31 -11.06 14.73
N ASP A 243 -6.40 -10.81 13.41
CA ASP A 243 -5.83 -11.69 12.39
C ASP A 243 -4.32 -11.52 12.24
N PHE A 244 -3.80 -10.29 12.44
CA PHE A 244 -2.40 -9.97 12.16
C PHE A 244 -1.61 -9.42 13.36
N GLY A 245 -2.23 -9.06 14.48
CA GLY A 245 -1.51 -8.50 15.64
C GLY A 245 -0.39 -9.43 16.14
N HIS A 246 -0.63 -10.74 16.16
CA HIS A 246 0.36 -11.77 16.52
C HIS A 246 1.33 -12.14 15.38
N ARG A 247 1.09 -11.66 14.15
CA ARG A 247 1.89 -11.96 12.94
C ARG A 247 2.77 -10.80 12.52
N VAL A 248 2.52 -9.61 13.06
CA VAL A 248 3.37 -8.45 12.83
C VAL A 248 4.71 -8.68 13.50
N VAL A 249 5.78 -8.51 12.73
CA VAL A 249 7.14 -8.66 13.20
C VAL A 249 7.98 -7.48 12.70
N ARG A 250 9.20 -7.38 13.24
CA ARG A 250 10.21 -6.43 12.82
C ARG A 250 10.39 -6.39 11.29
N GLY A 251 10.17 -5.23 10.68
CA GLY A 251 10.30 -5.02 9.24
C GLY A 251 9.07 -5.41 8.40
N THR A 252 7.92 -5.69 9.02
CA THR A 252 6.61 -5.70 8.35
C THR A 252 6.24 -4.29 7.90
N LEU A 253 5.70 -4.15 6.69
CA LEU A 253 5.17 -2.90 6.16
C LEU A 253 3.67 -2.85 6.43
N LEU A 254 3.19 -1.83 7.15
CA LEU A 254 1.78 -1.62 7.43
C LEU A 254 1.32 -0.34 6.74
N PHE A 255 0.30 -0.46 5.88
CA PHE A 255 -0.36 0.66 5.23
C PHE A 255 -1.74 0.84 5.83
N LEU A 256 -2.05 2.02 6.37
CA LEU A 256 -3.35 2.31 6.98
C LEU A 256 -4.03 3.49 6.28
N GLY A 257 -5.25 3.27 5.78
CA GLY A 257 -6.15 4.33 5.35
C GLY A 257 -7.03 4.81 6.50
N LEU A 258 -7.02 6.12 6.74
CA LEU A 258 -7.76 6.75 7.83
C LEU A 258 -8.93 7.58 7.25
N PRO A 259 -10.16 7.39 7.76
CA PRO A 259 -11.27 8.31 7.47
C PRO A 259 -11.02 9.69 8.12
N ASP A 260 -11.64 10.74 7.58
CA ASP A 260 -11.52 12.10 8.14
C ASP A 260 -12.42 12.27 9.38
N GLY A 261 -11.87 12.09 10.58
CA GLY A 261 -12.63 12.16 11.83
C GLY A 261 -13.05 13.56 12.26
N ARG A 262 -12.74 14.61 11.49
CA ARG A 262 -13.22 15.98 11.76
C ARG A 262 -14.70 16.17 11.43
N ARG A 263 -15.30 15.27 10.65
CA ARG A 263 -16.62 15.50 10.02
C ARG A 263 -17.82 15.08 10.84
N GLY A 264 -17.70 14.02 11.63
CA GLY A 264 -18.82 13.46 12.39
C GLY A 264 -18.35 12.56 13.51
N GLN A 265 -19.23 12.30 14.48
CA GLN A 265 -18.90 11.46 15.64
C GLN A 265 -18.53 10.03 15.23
N LYS A 266 -19.26 9.46 14.26
CA LYS A 266 -18.98 8.14 13.71
C LYS A 266 -17.62 8.09 13.01
N GLN A 267 -17.31 9.06 12.16
CA GLN A 267 -16.02 9.17 11.46
C GLN A 267 -14.88 9.35 12.46
N LYS A 268 -15.08 10.15 13.52
CA LYS A 268 -14.12 10.32 14.61
C LYS A 268 -13.84 9.02 15.36
N GLN A 269 -14.87 8.24 15.65
CA GLN A 269 -14.75 6.92 16.27
C GLN A 269 -13.98 5.95 15.35
N GLN A 270 -14.30 5.93 14.06
CA GLN A 270 -13.60 5.11 13.09
C GLN A 270 -12.12 5.51 12.94
N GLU A 271 -11.81 6.80 12.80
CA GLU A 271 -10.43 7.30 12.75
C GLU A 271 -9.66 6.89 14.02
N SER A 272 -10.26 7.08 15.19
CA SER A 272 -9.66 6.72 16.47
C SER A 272 -9.39 5.21 16.58
N ALA A 273 -10.30 4.36 16.09
CA ALA A 273 -10.11 2.92 16.06
C ALA A 273 -8.93 2.53 15.15
N VAL A 274 -8.84 3.11 13.95
CA VAL A 274 -7.71 2.84 13.03
C VAL A 274 -6.38 3.30 13.63
N ILE A 275 -6.34 4.49 14.26
CA ILE A 275 -5.14 5.00 14.94
C ILE A 275 -4.74 4.07 16.08
N MET A 276 -5.69 3.63 16.91
CA MET A 276 -5.44 2.71 18.02
C MET A 276 -4.84 1.40 17.52
N THR A 277 -5.46 0.78 16.51
CA THR A 277 -4.95 -0.45 15.88
C THR A 277 -3.54 -0.24 15.35
N GLY A 278 -3.29 0.86 14.63
CA GLY A 278 -1.95 1.19 14.14
C GLY A 278 -0.92 1.34 15.25
N LYS A 279 -1.31 1.92 16.40
CA LYS A 279 -0.43 2.09 17.56
C LYS A 279 -0.15 0.80 18.31
N GLN A 280 -1.14 -0.06 18.46
CA GLN A 280 -0.93 -1.38 19.05
C GLN A 280 0.00 -2.23 18.20
N VAL A 281 -0.18 -2.18 16.87
CA VAL A 281 0.69 -2.88 15.92
C VAL A 281 2.12 -2.30 15.94
N ASP A 282 2.29 -0.97 15.97
CA ASP A 282 3.60 -0.31 16.13
C ASP A 282 4.27 -0.61 17.49
N GLY A 283 3.46 -0.90 18.51
CA GLY A 283 3.93 -1.35 19.83
C GLY A 283 4.53 -2.75 19.83
N VAL A 284 4.26 -3.59 18.81
CA VAL A 284 4.87 -4.93 18.68
C VAL A 284 6.31 -4.77 18.22
N ARG A 285 7.23 -4.69 19.19
CA ARG A 285 8.66 -4.48 18.96
C ARG A 285 9.51 -5.59 19.56
N ASN A 286 10.57 -5.96 18.85
CA ASN A 286 11.61 -6.86 19.35
C ASN A 286 12.98 -6.23 19.08
N ILE A 287 13.83 -6.14 20.12
CA ILE A 287 15.12 -5.42 20.09
C ILE A 287 14.93 -3.94 19.64
N ASN A 288 13.88 -3.28 20.14
CA ASN A 288 13.48 -1.92 19.77
C ASN A 288 13.25 -1.70 18.25
N VAL A 289 13.00 -2.77 17.50
CA VAL A 289 12.68 -2.75 16.06
C VAL A 289 11.26 -3.25 15.88
N GLY A 290 10.47 -2.52 15.08
CA GLY A 290 9.05 -2.75 14.89
C GLY A 290 8.64 -2.83 13.42
N PRO A 291 7.34 -2.77 13.13
CA PRO A 291 6.85 -2.54 11.77
C PRO A 291 7.12 -1.10 11.31
N GLU A 292 7.11 -0.89 9.99
CA GLU A 292 7.05 0.45 9.41
C GLU A 292 5.61 0.78 9.04
N VAL A 293 5.03 1.78 9.69
CA VAL A 293 3.62 2.17 9.54
C VAL A 293 3.51 3.44 8.70
N VAL A 294 2.89 3.33 7.53
CA VAL A 294 2.48 4.47 6.70
C VAL A 294 0.99 4.67 6.86
N VAL A 295 0.59 5.88 7.28
CA VAL A 295 -0.81 6.27 7.36
C VAL A 295 -1.17 7.22 6.21
N MET A 296 -2.40 7.12 5.70
CA MET A 296 -2.92 7.94 4.62
C MET A 296 -4.34 8.42 4.96
N GLY A 297 -4.57 9.72 4.91
CA GLY A 297 -5.88 10.30 5.20
C GLY A 297 -5.92 11.80 4.94
N ALA A 298 -7.12 12.38 4.99
CA ALA A 298 -7.33 13.80 4.75
C ALA A 298 -7.07 14.68 5.98
N ASN A 299 -7.15 14.13 7.20
CA ASN A 299 -6.95 14.88 8.43
C ASN A 299 -5.45 15.20 8.65
N PRO A 300 -5.02 16.47 8.70
CA PRO A 300 -3.61 16.82 8.92
C PRO A 300 -3.04 16.34 10.26
N GLU A 301 -3.90 16.16 11.29
CA GLU A 301 -3.47 15.74 12.63
C GLU A 301 -2.85 14.33 12.63
N ILE A 302 -3.08 13.52 11.60
CA ILE A 302 -2.47 12.18 11.47
C ILE A 302 -0.94 12.26 11.42
N ALA A 303 -0.37 13.35 10.91
CA ALA A 303 1.08 13.57 10.83
C ALA A 303 1.73 13.70 12.22
N ARG A 304 0.96 14.18 13.21
CA ARG A 304 1.44 14.36 14.60
C ARG A 304 1.25 13.11 15.45
N LYS A 305 0.64 12.05 14.92
CA LYS A 305 0.40 10.80 15.67
C LYS A 305 1.67 9.95 15.82
N GLY A 306 2.82 10.34 15.28
CA GLY A 306 4.08 9.62 15.49
C GLY A 306 4.12 8.24 14.85
N PHE A 307 3.53 8.10 13.65
CA PHE A 307 3.75 6.93 12.78
C PHE A 307 5.04 7.13 11.95
N SER A 308 5.52 6.08 11.30
CA SER A 308 6.78 6.14 10.53
C SER A 308 6.71 7.13 9.36
N ASN A 309 5.53 7.28 8.77
CA ASN A 309 5.24 8.30 7.76
C ASN A 309 3.74 8.57 7.68
N ALA A 310 3.36 9.79 7.32
CA ALA A 310 1.98 10.21 7.18
C ALA A 310 1.79 10.94 5.85
N ILE A 311 0.84 10.48 5.05
CA ILE A 311 0.48 11.06 3.77
C ILE A 311 -0.85 11.77 3.95
N VAL A 312 -0.78 13.09 4.07
CA VAL A 312 -1.96 13.96 4.19
C VAL A 312 -2.48 14.26 2.78
N LEU A 313 -3.71 13.84 2.51
CA LEU A 313 -4.42 14.10 1.27
C LEU A 313 -5.09 15.48 1.31
N ALA A 314 -5.47 15.99 0.14
CA ALA A 314 -5.95 17.36 -0.03
C ALA A 314 -7.20 17.63 0.80
N GLY A 315 -8.09 16.62 0.88
CA GLY A 315 -9.25 16.59 1.75
C GLY A 315 -10.08 17.86 1.73
N ASN A 316 -11.14 17.93 0.92
CA ASN A 316 -11.97 19.14 0.74
C ASN A 316 -12.34 19.80 2.07
N ASN A 317 -11.60 20.84 2.48
CA ASN A 317 -11.75 21.52 3.77
C ASN A 317 -12.97 22.44 3.82
N GLU A 318 -13.76 22.51 2.76
CA GLU A 318 -15.04 23.19 2.81
C GLU A 318 -15.91 22.47 3.84
N ASP A 319 -16.18 23.18 4.94
CA ASP A 319 -17.35 22.91 5.75
C ASP A 319 -18.53 23.28 4.86
N PHE A 320 -19.08 22.27 4.20
CA PHE A 320 -20.38 22.37 3.58
C PHE A 320 -21.34 22.67 4.73
N ASP A 321 -21.67 23.95 4.87
CA ASP A 321 -22.45 24.44 5.98
C ASP A 321 -23.88 23.96 5.78
N PHE A 322 -24.21 22.83 6.42
CA PHE A 322 -25.54 22.26 6.47
C PHE A 322 -26.46 23.14 7.35
N LYS A 323 -26.56 24.44 7.03
CA LYS A 323 -27.19 25.51 7.83
C LYS A 323 -28.66 25.27 8.19
N ASN A 324 -29.31 24.25 7.65
CA ASN A 324 -30.76 24.04 7.75
C ASN A 324 -31.20 22.60 8.09
N GLN A 325 -30.34 21.75 8.66
CA GLN A 325 -30.72 20.36 8.97
C GLN A 325 -31.07 20.13 10.45
N ASN A 326 -32.36 20.19 10.77
CA ASN A 326 -32.92 19.89 12.11
C ASN A 326 -32.82 18.39 12.54
N THR A 327 -31.96 17.56 11.95
CA THR A 327 -31.90 16.12 12.29
C THR A 327 -30.48 15.56 12.17
N GLU A 328 -29.85 15.25 13.30
CA GLU A 328 -28.51 14.61 13.41
C GLU A 328 -28.36 13.36 12.53
N ASP A 329 -29.44 12.60 12.33
CA ASP A 329 -29.46 11.41 11.47
C ASP A 329 -29.14 11.73 10.01
N ARG A 330 -29.62 12.87 9.51
CA ARG A 330 -29.39 13.29 8.11
C ARG A 330 -27.96 13.74 7.88
N LYS A 331 -27.41 14.49 8.84
CA LYS A 331 -25.99 14.88 8.83
C LYS A 331 -25.09 13.64 8.84
N THR A 332 -25.43 12.67 9.68
CA THR A 332 -24.72 11.37 9.73
C THR A 332 -24.78 10.62 8.40
N LEU A 333 -25.95 10.60 7.74
CA LEU A 333 -26.12 9.97 6.42
C LEU A 333 -25.25 10.63 5.35
N ILE A 334 -25.20 11.96 5.30
CA ILE A 334 -24.39 12.70 4.31
C ILE A 334 -22.90 12.42 4.54
N GLU A 335 -22.44 12.41 5.79
CA GLU A 335 -21.05 12.10 6.11
C GLU A 335 -20.68 10.64 5.83
N ASP A 336 -21.61 9.70 5.99
CA ASP A 336 -21.45 8.31 5.57
C ASP A 336 -21.35 8.20 4.04
N LEU A 337 -22.18 8.93 3.29
CA LEU A 337 -22.10 9.00 1.83
C LEU A 337 -20.78 9.63 1.39
N ARG A 338 -20.34 10.69 2.05
CA ARG A 338 -19.07 11.36 1.78
C ARG A 338 -17.89 10.42 1.96
N GLU A 339 -17.78 9.75 3.10
CA GLU A 339 -16.69 8.81 3.38
C GLU A 339 -16.76 7.61 2.42
N SER A 340 -17.95 7.05 2.16
CA SER A 340 -18.09 5.85 1.34
C SER A 340 -17.91 6.08 -0.17
N ARG A 341 -18.28 7.27 -0.69
CA ARG A 341 -18.22 7.60 -2.13
C ARG A 341 -16.97 8.39 -2.50
N PHE A 342 -16.53 9.30 -1.64
CA PHE A 342 -15.41 10.22 -1.94
C PHE A 342 -14.18 9.92 -1.10
N GLY A 343 -14.28 9.88 0.24
CA GLY A 343 -13.12 9.74 1.14
C GLY A 343 -12.34 8.43 0.92
N ALA A 344 -13.03 7.30 0.99
CA ALA A 344 -12.44 5.99 0.72
C ALA A 344 -11.98 5.84 -0.75
N PHE A 345 -12.64 6.52 -1.69
CA PHE A 345 -12.24 6.49 -3.09
C PHE A 345 -10.97 7.32 -3.33
N GLU A 346 -10.83 8.46 -2.69
CA GLU A 346 -9.62 9.28 -2.68
C GLU A 346 -8.42 8.48 -2.18
N ARG A 347 -8.58 7.78 -1.03
CA ARG A 347 -7.54 6.88 -0.50
C ARG A 347 -7.21 5.74 -1.45
N LEU A 348 -8.20 5.16 -2.12
CA LEU A 348 -7.98 4.11 -3.13
C LEU A 348 -7.13 4.63 -4.31
N LEU A 349 -7.46 5.80 -4.87
CA LEU A 349 -6.72 6.38 -5.99
C LEU A 349 -5.29 6.75 -5.59
N ALA A 350 -5.11 7.37 -4.43
CA ALA A 350 -3.79 7.68 -3.88
C ALA A 350 -2.96 6.41 -3.64
N SER A 351 -3.60 5.35 -3.13
CA SER A 351 -2.97 4.04 -2.95
C SER A 351 -2.56 3.39 -4.27
N TYR A 352 -3.37 3.52 -5.33
CA TYR A 352 -2.97 3.05 -6.67
C TYR A 352 -1.70 3.74 -7.16
N VAL A 353 -1.60 5.07 -7.03
CA VAL A 353 -0.39 5.82 -7.40
C VAL A 353 0.80 5.37 -6.55
N PHE A 354 0.61 5.23 -5.24
CA PHE A 354 1.63 4.79 -4.30
C PHE A 354 2.18 3.40 -4.67
N PHE A 355 1.32 2.39 -4.80
CA PHE A 355 1.75 1.03 -5.09
C PHE A 355 2.24 0.84 -6.53
N TRP A 356 1.72 1.60 -7.49
CA TRP A 356 2.27 1.63 -8.85
C TRP A 356 3.71 2.14 -8.87
N ALA A 357 4.00 3.25 -8.18
CA ALA A 357 5.35 3.79 -8.09
C ALA A 357 6.31 2.81 -7.37
N LEU A 358 5.79 2.04 -6.42
CA LEU A 358 6.53 1.04 -5.65
C LEU A 358 6.96 -0.08 -6.59
N ALA A 359 5.99 -0.70 -7.26
CA ALA A 359 6.23 -1.78 -8.22
C ALA A 359 7.11 -1.32 -9.38
N LYS A 360 6.89 -0.11 -9.94
CA LYS A 360 7.74 0.46 -10.99
C LYS A 360 9.19 0.61 -10.54
N LYS A 361 9.44 1.04 -9.30
CA LYS A 361 10.80 1.19 -8.78
C LYS A 361 11.46 -0.16 -8.55
N VAL A 362 10.74 -1.16 -8.04
CA VAL A 362 11.27 -2.53 -7.90
C VAL A 362 11.55 -3.16 -9.27
N ALA A 363 10.61 -3.07 -10.20
CA ALA A 363 10.70 -3.65 -11.54
C ALA A 363 11.73 -2.98 -12.47
N SER A 364 12.19 -1.77 -12.12
CA SER A 364 13.27 -1.09 -12.86
C SER A 364 14.66 -1.43 -12.34
N PHE A 365 14.77 -2.25 -11.28
CA PHE A 365 16.06 -2.67 -10.76
C PHE A 365 16.83 -3.49 -11.82
N PRO A 366 18.13 -3.20 -12.06
CA PRO A 366 18.94 -3.98 -13.00
C PRO A 366 18.92 -5.48 -12.67
N PHE A 367 18.96 -6.32 -13.69
CA PHE A 367 18.94 -7.79 -13.59
C PHE A 367 17.67 -8.43 -13.00
N LEU A 368 16.76 -7.66 -12.40
CA LEU A 368 15.46 -8.10 -11.90
C LEU A 368 14.29 -7.40 -12.61
N ARG A 369 14.50 -6.99 -13.85
CA ARG A 369 13.48 -6.28 -14.62
C ARG A 369 12.30 -7.19 -14.92
N TYR A 370 11.09 -6.73 -14.65
CA TYR A 370 9.86 -7.44 -14.99
C TYR A 370 8.76 -6.49 -15.45
N GLN A 371 7.77 -7.01 -16.16
CA GLN A 371 6.63 -6.24 -16.66
C GLN A 371 5.59 -6.06 -15.55
N TYR A 372 5.80 -5.11 -14.65
CA TYR A 372 4.93 -4.86 -13.50
C TYR A 372 3.49 -4.45 -13.85
N TRP A 373 3.20 -4.13 -15.11
CA TRP A 373 1.85 -3.82 -15.61
C TRP A 373 1.13 -5.03 -16.21
N LYS A 374 1.74 -6.22 -16.20
CA LYS A 374 1.14 -7.48 -16.65
C LYS A 374 1.05 -8.49 -15.52
N SER A 375 0.01 -9.31 -15.56
CA SER A 375 -0.15 -10.47 -14.68
C SER A 375 0.58 -11.70 -15.25
N GLN A 376 0.63 -12.78 -14.45
CA GLN A 376 1.06 -14.11 -14.91
C GLN A 376 0.31 -14.61 -16.15
N SER A 377 -0.98 -14.28 -16.29
CA SER A 377 -1.77 -14.60 -17.49
C SER A 377 -1.54 -13.62 -18.66
N ARG A 378 -0.50 -12.79 -18.61
CA ARG A 378 -0.12 -11.77 -19.62
C ARG A 378 -1.17 -10.69 -19.89
N THR A 379 -2.20 -10.61 -19.06
CA THR A 379 -3.23 -9.56 -19.14
C THR A 379 -2.72 -8.28 -18.47
N LYS A 380 -3.11 -7.11 -19.01
CA LYS A 380 -2.76 -5.82 -18.40
C LYS A 380 -3.44 -5.71 -17.05
N ILE A 381 -2.72 -5.43 -15.97
CA ILE A 381 -3.29 -5.35 -14.61
C ILE A 381 -4.39 -4.28 -14.55
N MET A 382 -4.23 -3.22 -15.34
CA MET A 382 -5.24 -2.18 -15.55
C MET A 382 -6.63 -2.73 -15.94
N THR A 383 -6.66 -3.88 -16.64
CA THR A 383 -7.86 -4.52 -17.16
C THR A 383 -8.00 -5.99 -16.71
N THR A 384 -7.14 -6.47 -15.79
CA THR A 384 -7.07 -7.89 -15.46
C THR A 384 -8.21 -8.29 -14.54
N ALA A 385 -9.15 -8.99 -15.15
CA ALA A 385 -10.09 -9.90 -14.54
C ALA A 385 -9.41 -10.96 -13.64
N ALA A 386 -9.76 -11.05 -12.34
CA ALA A 386 -9.53 -12.27 -11.54
C ALA A 386 -10.76 -13.20 -11.63
N PRO A 387 -10.63 -14.50 -11.96
CA PRO A 387 -11.78 -15.37 -12.22
C PRO A 387 -12.69 -15.55 -10.99
N VAL A 388 -13.98 -15.34 -11.17
CA VAL A 388 -15.02 -15.74 -10.20
C VAL A 388 -15.56 -17.09 -10.64
N ALA A 389 -15.71 -18.03 -9.70
CA ALA A 389 -16.40 -19.29 -9.99
C ALA A 389 -17.83 -18.99 -10.45
N GLY A 390 -18.10 -19.20 -11.75
CA GLY A 390 -19.34 -18.81 -12.43
C GLY A 390 -20.62 -19.49 -11.90
N MET A 391 -20.51 -20.43 -10.96
CA MET A 391 -21.67 -21.17 -10.44
C MET A 391 -22.43 -20.44 -9.33
N SER A 392 -21.84 -19.51 -8.57
CA SER A 392 -22.55 -18.93 -7.42
C SER A 392 -23.56 -17.83 -7.77
N VAL A 393 -23.40 -17.14 -8.91
CA VAL A 393 -24.30 -16.04 -9.29
C VAL A 393 -25.63 -16.58 -9.84
N LEU A 394 -25.59 -17.65 -10.64
CA LEU A 394 -26.79 -18.28 -11.20
C LEU A 394 -27.64 -18.94 -10.10
N THR A 395 -27.02 -19.58 -9.10
CA THR A 395 -27.78 -20.21 -8.00
C THR A 395 -28.49 -19.18 -7.12
N VAL A 396 -27.89 -18.00 -6.89
CA VAL A 396 -28.50 -16.93 -6.08
C VAL A 396 -29.65 -16.23 -6.83
N VAL A 397 -29.50 -16.02 -8.15
CA VAL A 397 -30.57 -15.46 -8.98
C VAL A 397 -31.72 -16.45 -9.11
N SER A 398 -31.44 -17.74 -9.34
CA SER A 398 -32.49 -18.78 -9.33
C SER A 398 -33.15 -18.94 -7.95
N GLN A 399 -32.40 -18.87 -6.85
CA GLN A 399 -32.99 -18.97 -5.50
C GLN A 399 -33.85 -17.77 -5.14
N LYS A 400 -33.50 -16.55 -5.58
CA LYS A 400 -34.37 -15.37 -5.38
C LYS A 400 -35.61 -15.41 -6.27
N LEU A 401 -35.49 -15.81 -7.54
CA LEU A 401 -36.63 -15.95 -8.45
C LEU A 401 -37.61 -17.05 -7.99
N HIS A 402 -37.12 -18.16 -7.43
CA HIS A 402 -37.99 -19.19 -6.85
C HIS A 402 -38.70 -18.72 -5.57
N LYS A 403 -38.07 -17.85 -4.78
CA LYS A 403 -38.67 -17.30 -3.55
C LYS A 403 -39.73 -16.23 -3.85
N GLU A 404 -39.58 -15.47 -4.93
CA GLU A 404 -40.59 -14.50 -5.37
C GLU A 404 -41.79 -15.18 -6.05
N GLN A 405 -41.59 -16.32 -6.72
CA GLN A 405 -42.70 -17.11 -7.30
C GLN A 405 -43.51 -17.90 -6.27
N THR A 406 -42.99 -18.12 -5.05
CA THR A 406 -43.69 -18.86 -3.98
C THR A 406 -44.45 -17.96 -2.99
N ILE A 407 -44.36 -16.63 -3.12
CA ILE A 407 -45.05 -15.67 -2.23
C ILE A 407 -46.38 -15.14 -2.82
N THR A 408 -46.84 -15.67 -3.96
CA THR A 408 -48.24 -15.51 -4.37
C THR A 408 -48.94 -16.86 -4.48
N PRO A 409 -49.71 -17.22 -3.44
CA PRO A 409 -51.01 -17.82 -3.65
C PRO A 409 -52.09 -16.99 -2.92
N ASN A 410 -53.03 -16.46 -3.70
CA ASN A 410 -54.34 -15.92 -3.35
C ASN A 410 -54.44 -14.83 -2.27
#